data_AF-A0A659XY67-F1
#
_entry.id   AF-A0A659XY67-F1
#
_cell.length_a   1.000
_cell.length_b   1.000
_cell.length_c   1.000
_cell.angle_alpha   90.00
_cell.angle_beta   90.00
_cell.angle_gamma   90.00
#
_symmetry.space_group_name_H-M   'P 1'
#
loop_
_entity.id
_entity.type
_entity.pdbx_description
1 polymer ?
#
loop_
_entity_poly.entity_id
_entity_poly.type
_entity_poly.pdbx_seq_one_letter_code
_entity_poly.pdbx_strand_id
1 'polypeptide(L)'
;AHLAKLGYFSKPKVDHVIIPEPLNKDRICLGHRGVWWAEIETKGEIAHGSMPFLGDNAVRHMGAVVQAFEDELFPALDGKVTRMPVVPEGARRSTMNINS
;
A
#
# COMPACT_ATOMS: atom_id res chain seq x y z
N ALA A 1 13.31 -2.20 -9.78
CA ALA A 1 14.16 -3.41 -9.90
C ALA A 1 14.95 -3.45 -11.23
N HIS A 2 15.82 -2.47 -11.49
CA HIS A 2 16.57 -2.40 -12.76
C HIS A 2 17.74 -3.42 -12.78
N LEU A 3 18.61 -3.40 -11.77
CA LEU A 3 19.78 -4.27 -11.68
C LEU A 3 19.42 -5.77 -11.61
N ALA A 4 18.34 -6.12 -10.92
CA ALA A 4 17.82 -7.49 -10.89
C ALA A 4 17.36 -7.95 -12.28
N LYS A 5 16.66 -7.09 -13.04
CA LYS A 5 16.25 -7.40 -14.43
C LYS A 5 17.44 -7.59 -15.37
N LEU A 6 18.54 -6.88 -15.12
CA LEU A 6 19.80 -7.05 -15.85
C LEU A 6 20.61 -8.29 -15.40
N GLY A 7 20.11 -9.07 -14.44
CA GLY A 7 20.73 -10.32 -14.00
C GLY A 7 21.99 -10.15 -13.15
N TYR A 8 22.25 -8.96 -12.59
CA TYR A 8 23.44 -8.73 -11.75
C TYR A 8 23.45 -9.58 -10.47
N PHE A 9 22.28 -10.01 -10.00
CA PHE A 9 22.11 -10.86 -8.81
C PHE A 9 21.77 -12.32 -9.15
N SER A 10 21.92 -12.72 -10.40
CA SER A 10 21.66 -14.09 -10.84
C SER A 10 22.94 -14.93 -10.83
N LYS A 11 22.79 -16.25 -10.71
CA LYS A 11 23.91 -17.18 -10.94
C LYS A 11 24.50 -16.97 -12.35
N PRO A 12 25.83 -17.08 -12.51
CA PRO A 12 26.83 -17.49 -11.52
C PRO A 12 27.43 -16.32 -10.71
N LYS A 13 26.95 -15.09 -10.85
CA LYS A 13 27.60 -13.91 -10.27
C LYS A 13 27.41 -13.80 -8.76
N VAL A 14 26.21 -14.14 -8.29
CA VAL A 14 25.79 -13.95 -6.90
C VAL A 14 24.95 -15.14 -6.45
N ASP A 15 25.30 -15.73 -5.31
CA ASP A 15 24.51 -16.78 -4.65
C ASP A 15 23.59 -16.22 -3.56
N HIS A 16 24.02 -15.19 -2.84
CA HIS A 16 23.29 -14.59 -1.72
C HIS A 16 23.47 -13.06 -1.66
N VAL A 17 22.46 -12.37 -1.10
CA VAL A 17 22.46 -10.91 -0.90
C VAL A 17 22.13 -10.62 0.56
N ILE A 18 22.91 -9.76 1.20
CA ILE A 18 22.66 -9.24 2.54
C ILE A 18 22.32 -7.76 2.41
N ILE A 19 21.16 -7.36 2.95
CA ILE A 19 20.69 -5.96 2.95
C ILE A 19 20.65 -5.50 4.41
N PRO A 20 21.53 -4.57 4.82
CA PRO A 20 21.45 -3.99 6.16
C PRO A 20 20.32 -2.95 6.20
N GLU A 21 19.38 -3.12 7.13
CA GLU A 21 18.37 -2.11 7.44
C GLU A 21 18.46 -1.73 8.92
N PRO A 22 18.17 -0.46 9.29
CA PRO A 22 18.22 0.00 10.68
C PRO A 22 16.99 -0.48 11.47
N LEU A 23 16.71 -1.78 11.44
CA LEU A 23 15.56 -2.40 12.09
C LEU A 23 16.02 -3.58 12.95
N ASN A 24 15.85 -3.47 14.26
CA ASN A 24 16.05 -4.54 15.23
C ASN A 24 17.42 -5.25 15.10
N LYS A 25 18.47 -4.60 15.63
CA LYS A 25 19.89 -4.99 15.51
C LYS A 25 20.21 -6.46 15.87
N ASP A 26 19.36 -7.12 16.66
CA ASP A 26 19.55 -8.48 17.15
C ASP A 26 18.76 -9.52 16.34
N ARG A 27 18.27 -9.17 15.14
CA ARG A 27 17.41 -10.04 14.32
C ARG A 27 17.83 -10.09 12.85
N ILE A 28 17.78 -11.30 12.29
CA ILE A 28 17.90 -11.54 10.85
C ILE A 28 16.50 -11.75 10.26
N CYS A 29 16.14 -10.94 9.26
CA CYS A 29 14.90 -11.09 8.51
C CYS A 29 15.17 -11.87 7.21
N LEU A 30 14.37 -12.91 6.95
CA LEU A 30 14.50 -13.74 5.74
C LEU A 30 13.67 -13.23 4.55
N GLY A 31 13.04 -12.07 4.70
CA GLY A 31 12.24 -11.45 3.66
C GLY A 31 11.46 -10.24 4.16
N HIS A 32 10.80 -9.57 3.22
CA HIS A 32 9.93 -8.41 3.47
C HIS A 32 8.50 -8.72 3.04
N ARG A 33 7.55 -7.98 3.61
CA ARG A 33 6.16 -8.02 3.14
C ARG A 33 6.10 -7.46 1.72
N GLY A 34 5.17 -7.98 0.93
CA GLY A 34 4.81 -7.36 -0.34
C GLY A 34 4.21 -5.97 -0.13
N VAL A 35 4.33 -5.13 -1.15
CA VAL A 35 3.69 -3.81 -1.22
C VAL A 35 2.99 -3.67 -2.55
N TRP A 36 1.82 -3.02 -2.53
CA TRP A 36 1.07 -2.66 -3.73
C TRP A 36 0.71 -1.18 -3.66
N TRP A 37 0.80 -0.52 -4.81
CA TRP A 37 0.52 0.91 -4.96
C TRP A 37 -0.54 1.07 -6.05
N ALA A 38 -1.50 1.94 -5.80
CA ALA A 38 -2.55 2.28 -6.75
C ALA A 38 -2.90 3.76 -6.65
N GLU A 39 -3.44 4.29 -7.74
CA GLU A 39 -3.99 5.63 -7.82
C GLU A 39 -5.50 5.52 -8.08
N ILE A 40 -6.28 6.31 -7.35
CA ILE A 40 -7.73 6.41 -7.54
C ILE A 40 -8.05 7.87 -7.84
N GLU A 41 -8.64 8.09 -9.00
CA GLU A 41 -9.08 9.40 -9.46
C GLU A 41 -10.61 9.43 -9.54
N THR A 42 -11.22 10.37 -8.83
CA THR A 42 -12.66 10.64 -8.93
C THR A 42 -12.90 11.83 -9.84
N LYS A 43 -13.82 11.68 -10.79
CA LYS A 43 -14.18 12.71 -11.77
C LYS A 43 -15.58 13.24 -11.47
N GLY A 44 -15.85 14.44 -11.97
CA GLY A 44 -17.12 15.14 -11.86
C GLY A 44 -17.21 16.24 -12.92
N GLU A 45 -18.20 17.11 -12.80
CA GLU A 45 -18.52 18.18 -13.74
C GLU A 45 -18.70 19.51 -13.01
N ILE A 46 -18.05 20.56 -13.51
CA ILE A 46 -18.09 21.89 -12.90
C ILE A 46 -19.45 22.53 -13.19
N ALA A 47 -20.04 23.16 -12.18
CA ALA A 47 -21.21 24.02 -12.34
C ALA A 47 -21.05 25.32 -11.58
N HIS A 48 -21.94 26.28 -11.89
CA HIS A 48 -22.02 27.53 -11.15
C HIS A 48 -22.37 27.27 -9.68
N GLY A 49 -21.72 27.98 -8.74
CA GLY A 49 -21.87 27.71 -7.30
C GLY A 49 -23.31 27.84 -6.76
N SER A 50 -24.14 28.67 -7.38
CA SER A 50 -25.57 28.78 -7.06
C SER A 50 -26.48 27.77 -7.77
N MET A 51 -25.94 27.00 -8.72
CA MET A 51 -26.67 25.97 -9.49
C MET A 51 -25.95 24.62 -9.43
N PRO A 52 -25.72 24.05 -8.23
CA PRO A 52 -24.94 22.82 -8.06
C PRO A 52 -25.60 21.58 -8.70
N PHE A 53 -26.90 21.63 -8.98
CA PHE A 53 -27.66 20.57 -9.64
C PHE A 53 -27.36 20.44 -11.15
N LEU A 54 -26.59 21.37 -11.72
CA LEU A 54 -26.08 21.28 -13.11
C LEU A 54 -24.69 20.65 -13.18
N GLY A 55 -24.09 20.27 -12.05
CA GLY A 55 -22.75 19.70 -11.99
C GLY A 55 -22.70 18.39 -11.24
N ASP A 56 -21.49 17.87 -11.10
CA ASP A 56 -21.18 16.62 -10.42
C ASP A 56 -19.90 16.76 -9.58
N ASN A 57 -19.99 16.43 -8.30
CA ASN A 57 -18.96 16.79 -7.34
C ASN A 57 -17.99 15.62 -7.10
N ALA A 58 -16.84 15.68 -7.78
CA ALA A 58 -15.73 14.74 -7.61
C ALA A 58 -15.27 14.59 -6.15
N VAL A 59 -15.34 15.64 -5.32
CA VAL A 59 -14.98 15.56 -3.90
C VAL A 59 -15.98 14.69 -3.14
N ARG A 60 -17.28 14.75 -3.46
CA ARG A 60 -18.28 13.84 -2.86
C ARG A 60 -18.04 12.39 -3.28
N HIS A 61 -17.64 12.16 -4.53
CA HIS A 61 -17.23 10.83 -4.99
C HIS A 61 -16.04 10.30 -4.20
N MET A 62 -14.99 11.11 -3.99
CA MET A 62 -13.83 10.69 -3.18
C MET A 62 -14.24 10.45 -1.73
N GLY A 63 -15.15 11.26 -1.18
CA GLY A 63 -15.74 11.03 0.14
C GLY A 63 -16.39 9.66 0.26
N ALA A 64 -17.15 9.22 -0.76
CA ALA A 64 -17.75 7.89 -0.79
C ALA A 64 -16.70 6.76 -0.88
N VAL A 65 -15.63 6.96 -1.64
CA VAL A 65 -14.51 5.99 -1.72
C VAL A 65 -13.82 5.84 -0.35
N VAL A 66 -13.51 6.95 0.30
CA VAL A 66 -12.87 6.92 1.64
C VAL A 66 -13.82 6.28 2.67
N GLN A 67 -15.12 6.59 2.62
CA GLN A 67 -16.09 5.96 3.51
C GLN A 67 -16.13 4.43 3.32
N ALA A 68 -16.14 3.94 2.08
CA ALA A 68 -16.04 2.50 1.79
C ALA A 68 -14.71 1.91 2.28
N PHE A 69 -13.62 2.69 2.30
CA PHE A 69 -12.37 2.21 2.89
C PHE A 69 -12.46 2.02 4.41
N GLU A 70 -13.05 2.98 5.12
CA GLU A 70 -13.29 2.90 6.57
C GLU A 70 -14.26 1.78 6.96
N ASP A 71 -15.38 1.68 6.25
CA ASP A 71 -16.46 0.76 6.63
C ASP A 71 -16.22 -0.68 6.17
N GLU A 72 -15.51 -0.87 5.05
CA GLU A 72 -15.37 -2.20 4.42
C GLU A 72 -13.91 -2.64 4.30
N LEU A 73 -13.05 -1.81 3.70
CA LEU A 73 -11.70 -2.24 3.33
C LEU A 73 -10.78 -2.42 4.53
N PHE A 74 -10.67 -1.43 5.42
CA PHE A 74 -9.81 -1.50 6.59
C PHE A 74 -10.19 -2.69 7.51
N PRO A 75 -11.49 -2.92 7.84
CA PRO A 75 -11.91 -4.13 8.56
C PRO A 75 -11.51 -5.42 7.84
N ALA A 76 -11.69 -5.49 6.52
CA ALA A 76 -11.31 -6.67 5.74
C ALA A 76 -9.78 -6.91 5.70
N LEU A 77 -8.97 -5.85 5.74
CA LEU A 77 -7.52 -5.95 5.85
C LEU A 77 -7.07 -6.38 7.24
N ASP A 78 -7.75 -5.90 8.29
CA ASP A 78 -7.43 -6.24 9.68
C ASP A 78 -7.65 -7.74 9.97
N GLY A 79 -8.66 -8.34 9.34
CA GLY A 79 -8.92 -9.78 9.40
C GLY A 79 -7.86 -10.67 8.73
N LYS A 80 -6.97 -10.11 7.89
CA LYS A 80 -5.93 -10.86 7.18
C LYS A 80 -4.64 -10.91 7.98
N VAL A 81 -4.50 -11.92 8.84
CA VAL A 81 -3.34 -12.09 9.73
C VAL A 81 -2.41 -13.20 9.23
N THR A 82 -1.11 -12.91 9.13
CA THR A 82 -0.10 -13.93 8.81
C THR A 82 0.40 -14.68 10.04
N ARG A 83 0.72 -15.96 9.86
CA ARG A 83 1.45 -16.78 10.84
C ARG A 83 2.97 -16.56 10.81
N MET A 84 3.47 -15.85 9.80
CA MET A 84 4.90 -15.52 9.71
C MET A 84 5.32 -14.58 10.86
N PRO A 85 6.57 -14.68 11.35
CA PRO A 85 7.08 -13.90 12.49
C PRO A 85 7.46 -12.46 12.08
N VAL A 86 6.53 -11.72 11.49
CA VAL A 86 6.72 -10.33 11.04
C VAL A 86 6.96 -9.40 12.23
N VAL A 87 7.89 -8.45 12.07
CA VAL A 87 8.10 -7.35 13.01
C VAL A 87 7.93 -6.00 12.35
N PRO A 88 7.35 -5.01 13.06
CA PRO A 88 6.74 -5.12 14.39
C PRO A 88 5.45 -5.98 14.38
N GLU A 89 4.97 -6.41 15.54
CA GLU A 89 3.82 -7.34 15.62
C GLU A 89 2.56 -6.81 14.93
N GLY A 90 2.30 -5.49 15.01
CA GLY A 90 1.19 -4.85 14.30
C GLY A 90 1.26 -5.01 12.77
N ALA A 91 2.45 -5.22 12.21
CA ALA A 91 2.64 -5.44 10.77
C ALA A 91 2.30 -6.88 10.33
N ARG A 92 1.84 -7.75 11.23
CA ARG A 92 1.31 -9.08 10.87
C ARG A 92 -0.02 -9.03 10.12
N ARG A 93 -0.66 -7.86 10.08
CA ARG A 93 -1.89 -7.59 9.31
C ARG A 93 -1.54 -6.84 8.03
N SER A 94 -2.39 -6.94 7.02
CA SER A 94 -2.27 -6.08 5.85
C SER A 94 -2.55 -4.63 6.24
N THR A 95 -1.70 -3.71 5.80
CA THR A 95 -1.79 -2.29 6.13
C THR A 95 -1.92 -1.48 4.84
N MET A 96 -2.72 -0.44 4.86
CA MET A 96 -2.87 0.52 3.76
C MET A 96 -2.58 1.92 4.28
N ASN A 97 -1.90 2.73 3.46
CA ASN A 97 -1.69 4.15 3.69
C ASN A 97 -2.33 4.91 2.53
N ILE A 98 -3.21 5.86 2.84
CA ILE A 98 -3.77 6.82 1.89
C ILE A 98 -2.90 8.06 2.05
N ASN A 99 -1.80 8.07 1.28
CA ASN A 99 -0.57 8.83 1.49
C ASN A 99 -0.70 10.08 2.39
N SER A 100 -0.39 9.87 3.67
CA SER A 100 -0.05 10.85 4.71
C SER A 100 1.21 11.66 4.40
#